data_AF-A0A0R3Q7S3-F1
#
_entry.id   AF-A0A0R3Q7S3-F1
#
_cell.length_a   1.000
_cell.length_b   1.000
_cell.length_c   1.000
_cell.angle_alpha   90.00
_cell.angle_beta   90.00
_cell.angle_gamma   90.00
#
_symmetry.space_group_name_H-M   'P 1'
#
loop_
_entity.id
_entity.type
_entity.pdbx_description
1 polymer ?
#
loop_
_entity_poly.entity_id
_entity_poly.type
_entity_poly.pdbx_seq_one_letter_code
_entity_poly.pdbx_strand_id
1 'polypeptide(L)'
;MEQPDAGFLYPALIKFFGHLSVASVECLSQFPKFLDSLLDLIYHFDRLDASLRLLAFDTLAAVGSTDRAKKFLDRQHNNCTQCDMRRAMNAFGVAIATGPLDLRVRHISALSMMLEVKDEVEDADADAVAQKWFNWLGENFPSVIISYLSKPFNDIRISSLRLLLTLFDHKWAIRIFYFGAGFMVAILNRNTERNAEGKQCKYDVICKLIDSSDSVISLEDMMKLKMYRREGAFYVERNPQVDMEND
;
A
#
# COMPACT_ATOMS: atom_id res chain seq x y z
N MET A 1 33.62 -17.55 -9.28
CA MET A 1 33.73 -16.82 -10.56
C MET A 1 33.61 -15.36 -10.18
N GLU A 2 34.70 -14.60 -10.23
CA GLU A 2 34.69 -13.16 -9.93
C GLU A 2 33.77 -12.46 -10.94
N GLN A 3 32.76 -11.74 -10.44
CA GLN A 3 31.91 -10.92 -11.29
C GLN A 3 32.72 -9.68 -11.72
N PRO A 4 32.84 -9.38 -13.02
CA PRO A 4 33.75 -8.34 -13.54
C PRO A 4 33.50 -6.93 -13.01
N ASP A 5 32.36 -6.70 -12.37
CA ASP A 5 31.84 -5.41 -11.91
C ASP A 5 31.64 -5.35 -10.39
N ALA A 6 32.16 -6.33 -9.64
CA ALA A 6 31.93 -6.49 -8.20
C ALA A 6 30.44 -6.55 -7.79
N GLY A 7 29.54 -6.88 -8.72
CA GLY A 7 28.10 -7.00 -8.48
C GLY A 7 27.32 -5.67 -8.49
N PHE A 8 27.91 -4.56 -8.95
CA PHE A 8 27.25 -3.24 -8.99
C PHE A 8 26.35 -3.01 -10.22
N LEU A 9 26.70 -3.58 -11.36
CA LEU A 9 25.98 -3.41 -12.62
C LEU A 9 24.60 -4.06 -12.54
N TYR A 10 24.50 -5.20 -11.87
CA TYR A 10 23.24 -5.94 -11.76
C TYR A 10 22.14 -5.11 -11.05
N PRO A 11 22.34 -4.55 -9.84
CA PRO A 11 21.38 -3.64 -9.22
C PRO A 11 21.02 -2.41 -10.08
N ALA A 12 22.02 -1.83 -10.75
CA ALA A 12 21.81 -0.66 -11.61
C ALA A 12 20.93 -1.00 -12.82
N LEU A 13 21.14 -2.15 -13.45
CA LEU A 13 20.32 -2.63 -14.56
C LEU A 13 18.88 -2.91 -14.12
N ILE A 14 18.69 -3.58 -12.97
CA ILE A 14 17.36 -3.83 -12.42
C ILE A 14 16.60 -2.51 -12.23
N LYS A 15 17.23 -1.51 -11.60
CA LYS A 15 16.64 -0.19 -11.40
C LYS A 15 16.35 0.53 -12.73
N PHE A 16 17.29 0.50 -13.66
CA PHE A 16 17.16 1.15 -14.98
C PHE A 16 15.95 0.61 -15.75
N PHE A 17 15.86 -0.71 -15.90
CA PHE A 17 14.74 -1.32 -16.63
C PHE A 17 13.41 -1.16 -15.91
N GLY A 18 13.41 -1.14 -14.57
CA GLY A 18 12.22 -0.78 -13.79
C GLY A 18 11.69 0.60 -14.16
N HIS A 19 12.56 1.61 -14.16
CA HIS A 19 12.16 2.97 -14.57
C HIS A 19 11.81 3.06 -16.06
N LEU A 20 12.54 2.37 -16.94
CA LEU A 20 12.23 2.33 -18.37
C LEU A 20 10.81 1.80 -18.62
N SER A 21 10.39 0.79 -17.85
CA SER A 21 9.06 0.18 -17.99
C SER A 21 7.90 1.12 -17.67
N VAL A 22 8.14 2.15 -16.83
CA VAL A 22 7.16 3.21 -16.56
C VAL A 22 6.91 4.06 -17.81
N ALA A 23 7.96 4.35 -18.59
CA ALA A 23 7.87 5.13 -19.82
C ALA A 23 7.42 4.26 -21.02
N SER A 24 7.81 2.99 -21.06
CA SER A 24 7.45 2.05 -22.12
C SER A 24 7.32 0.64 -21.59
N VAL A 25 6.07 0.19 -21.39
CA VAL A 25 5.75 -1.17 -20.95
C VAL A 25 6.28 -2.25 -21.92
N GLU A 26 6.42 -1.91 -23.21
CA GLU A 26 6.90 -2.81 -24.25
C GLU A 26 8.33 -3.32 -23.99
N CYS A 27 9.13 -2.56 -23.23
CA CYS A 27 10.46 -3.01 -22.86
C CYS A 27 10.44 -4.33 -22.07
N LEU A 28 9.34 -4.63 -21.34
CA LEU A 28 9.19 -5.88 -20.60
C LEU A 28 9.11 -7.09 -21.55
N SER A 29 8.50 -6.93 -22.73
CA SER A 29 8.51 -7.97 -23.77
C SER A 29 9.82 -8.05 -24.54
N GLN A 30 10.51 -6.91 -24.73
CA GLN A 30 11.78 -6.86 -25.45
C GLN A 30 12.94 -7.42 -24.62
N PHE A 31 12.87 -7.27 -23.30
CA PHE A 31 13.89 -7.71 -22.35
C PHE A 31 13.29 -8.65 -21.29
N PRO A 32 12.77 -9.83 -21.66
CA PRO A 32 12.06 -10.72 -20.73
C PRO A 32 12.93 -11.21 -19.56
N LYS A 33 14.24 -11.37 -19.80
CA LYS A 33 15.22 -11.73 -18.76
C LYS A 33 15.28 -10.74 -17.60
N PHE A 34 14.97 -9.46 -17.84
CA PHE A 34 14.89 -8.47 -16.76
C PHE A 34 13.73 -8.81 -15.83
N LEU A 35 12.54 -9.08 -16.37
CA LEU A 35 11.37 -9.42 -15.57
C LEU A 35 11.58 -10.73 -14.80
N ASP A 36 12.15 -11.75 -15.44
CA ASP A 36 12.52 -13.01 -14.78
C ASP A 36 13.47 -12.78 -13.60
N SER A 37 14.53 -11.97 -13.82
CA SER A 37 15.52 -11.65 -12.80
C SER A 37 14.90 -10.88 -11.63
N LEU A 38 14.02 -9.91 -11.93
CA LEU A 38 13.31 -9.13 -10.92
C LEU A 38 12.38 -10.02 -10.08
N LEU A 39 11.61 -10.91 -10.73
CA LEU A 39 10.72 -11.83 -10.05
C LEU A 39 11.49 -12.83 -9.19
N ASP A 40 12.64 -13.34 -9.65
CA ASP A 40 13.52 -14.20 -8.86
C ASP A 40 13.99 -13.53 -7.56
N LEU A 41 14.38 -12.25 -7.63
CA LEU A 41 14.71 -11.45 -6.44
C LEU A 41 13.53 -11.36 -5.46
N ILE A 42 12.31 -11.13 -5.97
CA ILE A 42 11.10 -11.05 -5.14
C ILE A 42 10.78 -12.42 -4.51
N TYR A 43 10.93 -13.49 -5.28
CA TYR A 43 10.64 -14.87 -4.85
C TYR A 43 11.58 -15.40 -3.78
N HIS A 44 12.77 -14.82 -3.69
CA HIS A 44 13.83 -15.17 -2.75
C HIS A 44 14.22 -14.00 -1.83
N PHE A 45 13.29 -13.05 -1.62
CA PHE A 45 13.54 -11.82 -0.87
C PHE A 45 14.05 -12.09 0.56
N ASP A 46 13.67 -13.22 1.16
CA ASP A 46 14.09 -13.67 2.48
C ASP A 46 15.59 -13.94 2.59
N ARG A 47 16.26 -14.19 1.46
CA ARG A 47 17.71 -14.43 1.36
C ARG A 47 18.51 -13.18 1.01
N LEU A 48 17.83 -12.11 0.61
CA LEU A 48 18.46 -10.84 0.23
C LEU A 48 18.80 -10.01 1.47
N ASP A 49 19.84 -9.18 1.36
CA ASP A 49 20.06 -8.10 2.33
C ASP A 49 19.00 -6.99 2.18
N ALA A 50 18.98 -6.05 3.13
CA ALA A 50 17.99 -4.98 3.15
C ALA A 50 17.99 -4.11 1.88
N SER A 51 19.16 -3.86 1.29
CA SER A 51 19.28 -2.99 0.11
C SER A 51 18.71 -3.66 -1.14
N LEU A 52 19.00 -4.95 -1.34
CA LEU A 52 18.49 -5.73 -2.46
C LEU A 52 16.99 -6.02 -2.31
N ARG A 53 16.48 -6.20 -1.08
CA ARG A 53 15.03 -6.28 -0.84
C ARG A 53 14.33 -4.99 -1.26
N LEU A 54 14.84 -3.83 -0.85
CA LEU A 54 14.28 -2.54 -1.23
C LEU A 54 14.30 -2.36 -2.74
N LEU A 55 15.44 -2.64 -3.38
CA LEU A 55 15.56 -2.59 -4.83
C LEU A 55 14.51 -3.46 -5.50
N ALA A 56 14.36 -4.73 -5.08
CA ALA A 56 13.43 -5.66 -5.71
C ALA A 56 11.99 -5.16 -5.63
N PHE A 57 11.50 -4.84 -4.42
CA PHE A 57 10.11 -4.41 -4.23
C PHE A 57 9.83 -3.02 -4.83
N ASP A 58 10.74 -2.05 -4.71
CA ASP A 58 10.58 -0.73 -5.31
C ASP A 58 10.59 -0.82 -6.85
N THR A 59 11.42 -1.70 -7.42
CA THR A 59 11.46 -1.94 -8.87
C THR A 59 10.19 -2.64 -9.35
N LEU A 60 9.71 -3.68 -8.67
CA LEU A 60 8.44 -4.33 -9.04
C LEU A 60 7.28 -3.35 -8.96
N ALA A 61 7.23 -2.52 -7.93
CA ALA A 61 6.21 -1.49 -7.82
C ALA A 61 6.29 -0.49 -8.97
N ALA A 62 7.50 -0.04 -9.37
CA ALA A 62 7.66 0.83 -10.54
C ALA A 62 7.15 0.15 -11.82
N VAL A 63 7.51 -1.12 -12.03
CA VAL A 63 7.05 -1.91 -13.17
C VAL A 63 5.52 -2.03 -13.19
N GLY A 64 4.87 -2.21 -12.04
CA GLY A 64 3.41 -2.31 -11.93
C GLY A 64 2.66 -0.99 -11.76
N SER A 65 3.33 0.17 -11.81
CA SER A 65 2.76 1.45 -11.39
C SER A 65 1.76 2.09 -12.36
N THR A 66 1.74 1.68 -13.64
CA THR A 66 0.82 2.21 -14.66
C THR A 66 -0.27 1.21 -14.99
N ASP A 67 -1.47 1.69 -15.33
CA ASP A 67 -2.63 0.83 -15.60
C ASP A 67 -2.39 -0.08 -16.82
N ARG A 68 -1.66 0.43 -17.80
CA ARG A 68 -1.17 -0.35 -18.93
C ARG A 68 -0.24 -1.49 -18.50
N ALA A 69 0.68 -1.23 -17.57
CA ALA A 69 1.61 -2.23 -17.07
C ALA A 69 0.92 -3.28 -16.18
N LYS A 70 -0.06 -2.89 -15.37
CA LYS A 70 -0.91 -3.84 -14.63
C LYS A 70 -1.56 -4.85 -15.56
N LYS A 71 -2.25 -4.37 -16.61
CA LYS A 71 -2.87 -5.22 -17.63
C LYS A 71 -1.86 -6.09 -18.37
N PHE A 72 -0.67 -5.57 -18.66
CA PHE A 72 0.39 -6.34 -19.29
C PHE A 72 0.87 -7.49 -18.40
N LEU A 73 1.22 -7.22 -17.15
CA LEU A 73 1.67 -8.22 -16.18
C LEU A 73 0.60 -9.27 -15.91
N ASP A 74 -0.68 -8.86 -15.88
CA ASP A 74 -1.79 -9.79 -15.72
C ASP A 74 -1.89 -10.79 -16.88
N ARG A 75 -1.77 -10.31 -18.12
CA ARG A 75 -1.73 -11.16 -19.30
C ARG A 75 -0.52 -12.08 -19.31
N GLN A 76 0.65 -11.59 -18.90
CA GLN A 76 1.84 -12.43 -18.77
C GLN A 76 1.63 -13.53 -17.72
N HIS A 77 1.02 -13.20 -16.58
CA HIS A 77 0.71 -14.19 -15.56
C HIS A 77 -0.22 -15.30 -16.04
N ASN A 78 -1.23 -14.97 -16.86
CA ASN A 78 -2.17 -15.96 -17.36
C ASN A 78 -1.60 -16.81 -18.52
N ASN A 79 -0.63 -16.28 -19.28
CA ASN A 79 -0.14 -16.89 -20.53
C ASN A 79 1.27 -17.49 -20.43
N CYS A 80 2.06 -17.11 -19.42
CA CYS A 80 3.45 -17.52 -19.28
C CYS A 80 3.71 -18.11 -17.89
N THR A 81 4.35 -19.27 -17.83
CA THR A 81 4.69 -19.94 -16.56
C THR A 81 5.79 -19.23 -15.77
N GLN A 82 6.52 -18.30 -16.37
CA GLN A 82 7.65 -17.59 -15.74
C GLN A 82 7.22 -16.36 -14.94
N CYS A 83 6.05 -15.78 -15.25
CA CYS A 83 5.53 -14.58 -14.58
C CYS A 83 4.48 -14.95 -13.53
N ASP A 84 4.89 -15.34 -12.32
CA ASP A 84 3.95 -15.61 -11.23
C ASP A 84 3.71 -14.36 -10.36
N MET A 85 2.75 -13.53 -10.79
CA MET A 85 2.34 -12.34 -10.03
C MET A 85 1.66 -12.71 -8.71
N ARG A 86 0.99 -13.87 -8.63
CA ARG A 86 0.40 -14.33 -7.36
C ARG A 86 1.47 -14.58 -6.31
N ARG A 87 2.56 -15.26 -6.69
CA ARG A 87 3.71 -15.45 -5.81
C ARG A 87 4.38 -14.13 -5.44
N ALA A 88 4.51 -13.19 -6.38
CA ALA A 88 5.09 -11.88 -6.13
C ALA A 88 4.25 -11.06 -5.13
N MET A 89 2.93 -11.03 -5.29
CA MET A 89 2.02 -10.36 -4.36
C MET A 89 2.01 -11.04 -2.99
N ASN A 90 2.07 -12.37 -2.94
CA ASN A 90 2.21 -13.06 -1.66
C ASN A 90 3.51 -12.67 -0.94
N ALA A 91 4.62 -12.54 -1.66
CA ALA A 91 5.88 -12.06 -1.11
C ALA A 91 5.76 -10.63 -0.55
N PHE A 92 5.03 -9.72 -1.22
CA PHE A 92 4.70 -8.40 -0.68
C PHE A 92 3.98 -8.49 0.67
N GLY A 93 2.94 -9.30 0.75
CA GLY A 93 2.17 -9.51 1.99
C GLY A 93 3.03 -10.02 3.14
N VAL A 94 3.86 -11.04 2.87
CA VAL A 94 4.80 -11.60 3.86
C VAL A 94 5.84 -10.58 4.28
N ALA A 95 6.45 -9.84 3.34
CA ALA A 95 7.47 -8.85 3.63
C ALA A 95 6.93 -7.70 4.50
N ILE A 96 5.71 -7.25 4.25
CA ILE A 96 5.02 -6.22 5.05
C ILE A 96 4.63 -6.75 6.44
N ALA A 97 4.21 -8.01 6.56
CA ALA A 97 3.80 -8.59 7.83
C ALA A 97 4.99 -8.93 8.75
N THR A 98 6.10 -9.37 8.19
CA THR A 98 7.18 -10.04 8.95
C THR A 98 8.53 -9.31 8.93
N GLY A 99 8.78 -8.40 7.98
CA GLY A 99 10.09 -7.78 7.80
C GLY A 99 10.55 -6.89 8.98
N PRO A 100 11.77 -6.34 8.95
CA PRO A 100 12.18 -5.22 9.80
C PRO A 100 11.26 -4.01 9.61
N LEU A 101 11.00 -3.23 10.68
CA LEU A 101 10.01 -2.13 10.67
C LEU A 101 10.20 -1.16 9.50
N ASP A 102 11.43 -0.70 9.27
CA ASP A 102 11.75 0.25 8.20
C ASP A 102 11.48 -0.34 6.81
N LEU A 103 11.76 -1.64 6.62
CA LEU A 103 11.44 -2.33 5.38
C LEU A 103 9.94 -2.49 5.18
N ARG A 104 9.15 -2.74 6.25
CA ARG A 104 7.68 -2.78 6.14
C ARG A 104 7.14 -1.45 5.65
N VAL A 105 7.61 -0.33 6.20
CA VAL A 105 7.21 1.03 5.79
C VAL A 105 7.48 1.22 4.29
N ARG A 106 8.70 0.88 3.84
CA ARG A 106 9.08 1.00 2.44
C ARG A 106 8.25 0.09 1.52
N HIS A 107 8.01 -1.16 1.91
CA HIS A 107 7.20 -2.09 1.12
C HIS A 107 5.72 -1.71 1.07
N ILE A 108 5.16 -1.10 2.13
CA ILE A 108 3.81 -0.53 2.09
C ILE A 108 3.76 0.61 1.07
N SER A 109 4.74 1.52 1.08
CA SER A 109 4.81 2.60 0.09
C SER A 109 4.93 2.10 -1.34
N ALA A 110 5.74 1.07 -1.58
CA ALA A 110 5.86 0.43 -2.88
C ALA A 110 4.54 -0.23 -3.31
N LEU A 111 3.87 -0.93 -2.40
CA LEU A 111 2.57 -1.54 -2.65
C LEU A 111 1.50 -0.48 -2.98
N SER A 112 1.48 0.65 -2.28
CA SER A 112 0.56 1.77 -2.59
C SER A 112 0.72 2.22 -4.04
N MET A 113 1.94 2.49 -4.48
CA MET A 113 2.21 2.89 -5.87
C MET A 113 1.74 1.85 -6.90
N MET A 114 1.78 0.57 -6.55
CA MET A 114 1.41 -0.54 -7.43
C MET A 114 -0.11 -0.79 -7.48
N LEU A 115 -0.85 -0.42 -6.43
CA LEU A 115 -2.31 -0.58 -6.38
C LEU A 115 -3.07 0.67 -6.85
N GLU A 116 -2.41 1.83 -6.90
CA GLU A 116 -2.99 3.07 -7.44
C GLU A 116 -3.41 2.90 -8.90
N VAL A 117 -4.64 3.28 -9.24
CA VAL A 117 -5.17 3.38 -10.61
C VAL A 117 -5.34 4.86 -10.96
N LYS A 118 -4.67 5.33 -12.02
CA LYS A 118 -4.44 6.76 -12.24
C LYS A 118 -5.38 7.39 -13.26
N ASP A 119 -5.89 6.63 -14.22
CA ASP A 119 -6.76 7.20 -15.25
C ASP A 119 -8.16 7.48 -14.67
N GLU A 120 -8.50 8.78 -14.60
CA GLU A 120 -9.61 9.41 -13.85
C GLU A 120 -11.03 9.02 -14.30
N VAL A 121 -11.18 8.05 -15.20
CA VAL A 121 -12.48 7.50 -15.63
C VAL A 121 -12.40 5.98 -15.62
N GLU A 122 -12.38 5.42 -14.40
CA GLU A 122 -12.51 3.99 -14.06
C GLU A 122 -12.01 3.02 -15.15
N ASP A 123 -10.69 2.83 -15.27
CA ASP A 123 -10.14 1.69 -16.01
C ASP A 123 -10.48 0.40 -15.24
N ALA A 124 -11.70 -0.11 -15.45
CA ALA A 124 -12.27 -1.23 -14.72
C ALA A 124 -11.40 -2.50 -14.83
N ASP A 125 -10.67 -2.66 -15.93
CA ASP A 125 -9.72 -3.76 -16.09
C ASP A 125 -8.52 -3.59 -15.14
N ALA A 126 -7.97 -2.38 -15.05
CA ALA A 126 -6.87 -2.09 -14.12
C ALA A 126 -7.30 -2.18 -12.65
N ASP A 127 -8.51 -1.72 -12.33
CA ASP A 127 -9.11 -1.89 -10.99
C ASP A 127 -9.29 -3.37 -10.63
N ALA A 128 -9.80 -4.17 -11.56
CA ALA A 128 -9.94 -5.61 -11.36
C ALA A 128 -8.58 -6.30 -11.15
N VAL A 129 -7.54 -5.87 -11.87
CA VAL A 129 -6.16 -6.36 -11.66
C VAL A 129 -5.65 -5.96 -10.28
N ALA A 130 -5.84 -4.71 -9.87
CA ALA A 130 -5.45 -4.22 -8.53
C ALA A 130 -6.15 -5.00 -7.42
N GLN A 131 -7.46 -5.26 -7.55
CA GLN A 131 -8.22 -6.09 -6.62
C GLN A 131 -7.66 -7.52 -6.58
N LYS A 132 -7.38 -8.12 -7.74
CA LYS A 132 -6.82 -9.47 -7.82
C LYS A 132 -5.47 -9.56 -7.11
N TRP A 133 -4.60 -8.58 -7.35
CA TRP A 133 -3.29 -8.49 -6.70
C TRP A 133 -3.41 -8.29 -5.19
N PHE A 134 -4.34 -7.45 -4.73
CA PHE A 134 -4.61 -7.26 -3.31
C PHE A 134 -5.03 -8.57 -2.64
N ASN A 135 -5.93 -9.33 -3.26
CA ASN A 135 -6.39 -10.62 -2.75
C ASN A 135 -5.26 -11.66 -2.62
N TRP A 136 -4.15 -11.49 -3.35
CA TRP A 136 -2.98 -12.37 -3.28
C TRP A 136 -1.96 -11.99 -2.20
N LEU A 137 -2.12 -10.82 -1.56
CA LEU A 137 -1.30 -10.41 -0.41
C LEU A 137 -1.50 -11.35 0.80
N GLY A 138 -2.62 -12.08 0.84
CA GLY A 138 -2.97 -13.03 1.89
C GLY A 138 -4.21 -12.61 2.66
N GLU A 139 -4.98 -13.59 3.12
CA GLU A 139 -6.31 -13.38 3.74
C GLU A 139 -6.27 -12.45 4.98
N ASN A 140 -5.18 -12.52 5.75
CA ASN A 140 -5.00 -11.71 6.96
C ASN A 140 -4.44 -10.30 6.68
N PHE A 141 -4.11 -9.96 5.43
CA PHE A 141 -3.45 -8.69 5.11
C PHE A 141 -4.25 -7.44 5.54
N PRO A 142 -5.59 -7.37 5.34
CA PRO A 142 -6.37 -6.24 5.85
C PRO A 142 -6.22 -6.06 7.37
N SER A 143 -6.29 -7.15 8.13
CA SER A 143 -6.11 -7.14 9.59
C SER A 143 -4.71 -6.69 10.01
N VAL A 144 -3.68 -7.04 9.24
CA VAL A 144 -2.31 -6.55 9.47
C VAL A 144 -2.27 -5.03 9.34
N ILE A 145 -2.83 -4.47 8.27
CA ILE A 145 -2.87 -3.01 8.05
C ILE A 145 -3.69 -2.30 9.13
N ILE A 146 -4.85 -2.84 9.52
CA ILE A 146 -5.66 -2.28 10.62
C ILE A 146 -4.86 -2.28 11.92
N SER A 147 -4.14 -3.35 12.23
CA SER A 147 -3.30 -3.43 13.43
C SER A 147 -2.19 -2.38 13.42
N TYR A 148 -1.67 -2.03 12.24
CA TYR A 148 -0.62 -1.03 12.09
C TYR A 148 -1.09 0.37 12.43
N LEU A 149 -2.38 0.69 12.22
CA LEU A 149 -2.97 1.98 12.59
C LEU A 149 -2.88 2.31 14.08
N SER A 150 -2.56 1.34 14.95
CA SER A 150 -2.46 1.54 16.41
C SER A 150 -1.07 1.26 16.97
N LYS A 151 -0.06 1.03 16.12
CA LYS A 151 1.31 0.75 16.56
C LYS A 151 1.96 1.99 17.17
N PRO A 152 2.91 1.84 18.11
CA PRO A 152 3.55 2.98 18.78
C PRO A 152 4.50 3.79 17.86
N PHE A 153 4.79 3.30 16.65
CA PHE A 153 5.70 3.94 15.70
C PHE A 153 4.94 4.78 14.66
N ASN A 154 5.35 6.04 14.48
CA ASN A 154 4.66 6.96 13.56
C ASN A 154 4.74 6.48 12.11
N ASP A 155 5.92 6.08 11.65
CA ASP A 155 6.19 5.81 10.24
C ASP A 155 5.31 4.69 9.68
N ILE A 156 5.13 3.61 10.45
CA ILE A 156 4.25 2.50 10.05
C ILE A 156 2.77 2.92 10.05
N ARG A 157 2.32 3.72 11.03
CA ARG A 157 0.95 4.23 11.05
C ARG A 157 0.67 5.11 9.84
N ILE A 158 1.55 6.08 9.58
CA ILE A 158 1.42 7.02 8.46
C ILE A 158 1.48 6.26 7.13
N SER A 159 2.40 5.31 6.99
CA SER A 159 2.48 4.49 5.77
C SER A 159 1.23 3.65 5.55
N SER A 160 0.65 3.07 6.61
CA SER A 160 -0.62 2.35 6.52
C SER A 160 -1.79 3.26 6.16
N LEU A 161 -1.86 4.49 6.71
CA LEU A 161 -2.86 5.48 6.33
C LEU A 161 -2.72 5.90 4.86
N ARG A 162 -1.49 6.09 4.36
CA ARG A 162 -1.22 6.36 2.94
C ARG A 162 -1.67 5.22 2.03
N LEU A 163 -1.44 3.97 2.43
CA LEU A 163 -1.98 2.83 1.70
C LEU A 163 -3.51 2.84 1.67
N LEU A 164 -4.17 3.16 2.79
CA LEU A 164 -5.63 3.30 2.82
C LEU A 164 -6.12 4.45 1.93
N LEU A 165 -5.39 5.57 1.88
CA LEU A 165 -5.70 6.66 0.95
C LEU A 165 -5.73 6.17 -0.49
N THR A 166 -4.69 5.46 -0.94
CA THR A 166 -4.69 4.87 -2.28
C THR A 166 -5.82 3.86 -2.44
N LEU A 167 -6.00 2.97 -1.47
CA LEU A 167 -6.97 1.89 -1.57
C LEU A 167 -8.42 2.39 -1.61
N PHE A 168 -8.75 3.49 -0.95
CA PHE A 168 -10.11 4.02 -0.92
C PHE A 168 -10.52 4.79 -2.17
N ASP A 169 -9.68 4.81 -3.21
CA ASP A 169 -10.16 5.06 -4.58
C ASP A 169 -11.00 3.88 -5.10
N HIS A 170 -10.88 2.70 -4.48
CA HIS A 170 -11.55 1.48 -4.90
C HIS A 170 -12.70 1.08 -3.97
N LYS A 171 -13.90 0.93 -4.53
CA LYS A 171 -15.10 0.48 -3.78
C LYS A 171 -14.89 -0.88 -3.11
N TRP A 172 -14.18 -1.80 -3.76
CA TRP A 172 -13.90 -3.11 -3.18
C TRP A 172 -13.04 -3.01 -1.91
N ALA A 173 -12.09 -2.08 -1.86
CA ALA A 173 -11.22 -1.92 -0.70
C ALA A 173 -11.95 -1.28 0.48
N ILE A 174 -12.79 -0.27 0.22
CA ILE A 174 -13.64 0.35 1.25
C ILE A 174 -14.44 -0.72 1.98
N ARG A 175 -15.10 -1.63 1.24
CA ARG A 175 -15.90 -2.73 1.82
C ARG A 175 -15.05 -3.67 2.68
N ILE A 176 -13.88 -4.07 2.19
CA ILE A 176 -12.96 -4.96 2.94
C ILE A 176 -12.56 -4.34 4.27
N PHE A 177 -12.12 -3.08 4.27
CA PHE A 177 -11.61 -2.43 5.48
C PHE A 177 -12.73 -1.99 6.42
N TYR A 178 -13.86 -1.50 5.89
CA TYR A 178 -15.00 -1.10 6.71
C TYR A 178 -15.55 -2.25 7.57
N PHE A 179 -15.63 -3.47 7.01
CA PHE A 179 -16.01 -4.67 7.77
C PHE A 179 -14.85 -5.29 8.56
N GLY A 180 -13.63 -4.75 8.44
CA GLY A 180 -12.47 -5.19 9.19
C GLY A 180 -12.60 -4.89 10.68
N ALA A 181 -12.40 -5.91 11.51
CA ALA A 181 -12.52 -5.78 12.96
C ALA A 181 -11.60 -4.67 13.51
N GLY A 182 -12.19 -3.72 14.23
CA GLY A 182 -11.47 -2.61 14.86
C GLY A 182 -11.10 -1.46 13.92
N PHE A 183 -11.44 -1.52 12.63
CA PHE A 183 -11.12 -0.45 11.67
C PHE A 183 -11.74 0.90 12.06
N MET A 184 -13.07 0.95 12.26
CA MET A 184 -13.77 2.19 12.63
C MET A 184 -13.28 2.75 13.96
N VAL A 185 -12.95 1.88 14.93
CA VAL A 185 -12.38 2.27 16.22
C VAL A 185 -11.00 2.90 16.03
N ALA A 186 -10.13 2.29 15.22
CA ALA A 186 -8.77 2.79 14.98
C ALA A 186 -8.76 4.12 14.21
N ILE A 187 -9.61 4.26 13.18
CA ILE A 187 -9.63 5.46 12.34
C ILE A 187 -10.24 6.66 13.08
N LEU A 188 -11.28 6.46 13.89
CA LEU A 188 -11.92 7.54 14.66
C LEU A 188 -11.13 7.93 15.92
N ASN A 189 -10.17 7.13 16.38
CA ASN A 189 -9.38 7.44 17.55
C ASN A 189 -8.45 8.66 17.31
N ARG A 190 -8.77 9.77 17.97
CA ARG A 190 -8.02 11.04 17.91
C ARG A 190 -6.69 11.03 18.66
N ASN A 191 -6.49 10.08 19.58
CA ASN A 191 -5.33 10.04 20.47
C ASN A 191 -4.14 9.27 19.89
N THR A 192 -4.32 8.63 18.73
CA THR A 192 -3.24 7.82 18.11
C THR A 192 -2.17 8.70 17.46
N GLU A 193 -2.57 9.69 16.66
CA GLU A 193 -1.62 10.49 15.88
C GLU A 193 -1.16 11.72 16.66
N ARG A 194 0.16 11.77 16.91
CA ARG A 194 0.78 12.80 17.74
C ARG A 194 1.46 13.91 16.93
N ASN A 195 1.86 13.63 15.70
CA ASN A 195 2.50 14.59 14.80
C ASN A 195 1.50 15.14 13.78
N ALA A 196 1.85 16.25 13.13
CA ALA A 196 0.97 16.91 12.17
C ALA A 196 0.69 16.05 10.93
N GLU A 197 1.73 15.38 10.42
CA GLU A 197 1.64 14.51 9.25
C GLU A 197 0.64 13.36 9.46
N GLY A 198 0.72 12.64 10.58
CA GLY A 198 -0.21 11.55 10.89
C GLY A 198 -1.63 12.04 11.09
N LYS A 199 -1.81 13.17 11.78
CA LYS A 199 -3.14 13.79 11.97
C LYS A 199 -3.77 14.16 10.63
N GLN A 200 -3.01 14.82 9.76
CA GLN A 200 -3.49 15.20 8.42
C GLN A 200 -3.79 13.95 7.59
N CYS A 201 -2.89 12.98 7.54
CA CYS A 201 -3.09 11.75 6.75
C CYS A 201 -4.33 10.97 7.21
N LYS A 202 -4.57 10.87 8.52
CA LYS A 202 -5.78 10.23 9.08
C LYS A 202 -7.05 11.00 8.70
N TYR A 203 -7.00 12.34 8.78
CA TYR A 203 -8.10 13.19 8.35
C TYR A 203 -8.41 12.99 6.86
N ASP A 204 -7.40 12.92 6.00
CA ASP A 204 -7.58 12.72 4.56
C ASP A 204 -8.24 11.37 4.27
N VAL A 205 -7.87 10.29 4.99
CA VAL A 205 -8.53 8.97 4.87
C VAL A 205 -10.01 9.08 5.22
N ILE A 206 -10.35 9.82 6.28
CA ILE A 206 -11.73 10.03 6.72
C ILE A 206 -12.51 10.83 5.67
N CYS A 207 -11.94 11.91 5.14
CA CYS A 207 -12.55 12.67 4.05
C CYS A 207 -12.83 11.78 2.85
N LYS A 208 -11.85 10.97 2.44
CA LYS A 208 -11.97 10.04 1.31
C LYS A 208 -13.08 9.01 1.53
N LEU A 209 -13.21 8.46 2.74
CA LEU A 209 -14.33 7.57 3.08
C LEU A 209 -15.70 8.27 2.93
N ILE A 210 -15.82 9.51 3.43
CA ILE A 210 -17.06 10.28 3.32
C ILE A 210 -17.38 10.59 1.87
N ASP A 211 -16.38 11.03 1.11
CA ASP A 211 -16.55 11.51 -0.26
C ASP A 211 -16.82 10.36 -1.24
N SER A 212 -16.34 9.14 -0.94
CA SER A 212 -16.69 7.93 -1.70
C SER A 212 -18.20 7.68 -1.78
N SER A 213 -18.96 8.16 -0.79
CA SER A 213 -20.41 7.98 -0.68
C SER A 213 -20.86 6.51 -0.82
N ASP A 214 -19.99 5.55 -0.46
CA ASP A 214 -20.28 4.12 -0.58
C ASP A 214 -21.39 3.73 0.39
N SER A 215 -22.42 3.04 -0.11
CA SER A 215 -23.60 2.64 0.65
C SER A 215 -23.34 1.58 1.71
N VAL A 216 -22.14 0.99 1.74
CA VAL A 216 -21.72 0.06 2.80
C VAL A 216 -21.60 0.76 4.15
N ILE A 217 -21.31 2.06 4.17
CA ILE A 217 -21.10 2.82 5.41
C ILE A 217 -22.45 3.11 6.05
N SER A 218 -22.63 2.66 7.29
CA SER A 218 -23.87 2.88 8.04
C SER A 218 -24.15 4.37 8.25
N LEU A 219 -25.42 4.75 8.39
CA LEU A 219 -25.79 6.14 8.69
C LEU A 219 -25.14 6.64 9.98
N GLU A 220 -25.05 5.78 11.00
CA GLU A 220 -24.43 6.11 12.29
C GLU A 220 -22.94 6.39 12.13
N ASP A 221 -22.20 5.54 11.43
CA ASP A 221 -20.77 5.72 11.21
C ASP A 221 -20.48 6.90 10.29
N MET A 222 -21.33 7.12 9.27
CA MET A 222 -21.26 8.30 8.43
C MET A 222 -21.44 9.60 9.24
N MET A 223 -22.32 9.62 10.25
CA MET A 223 -22.44 10.76 11.16
C MET A 223 -21.17 10.99 11.97
N LYS A 224 -20.55 9.93 12.52
CA LYS A 224 -19.28 10.02 13.26
C LYS A 224 -18.14 10.54 12.39
N LEU A 225 -18.01 10.03 11.16
CA LEU A 225 -17.02 10.48 10.19
C LEU A 225 -17.23 11.95 9.82
N LYS A 226 -18.47 12.37 9.53
CA LYS A 226 -18.80 13.77 9.23
C LYS A 226 -18.52 14.70 10.41
N MET A 227 -18.78 14.25 11.65
CA MET A 227 -18.39 15.00 12.84
C MET A 227 -16.87 15.16 12.92
N TYR A 228 -16.12 14.08 12.70
CA TYR A 228 -14.67 14.12 12.68
C TYR A 228 -14.14 15.13 11.65
N ARG A 229 -14.69 15.09 10.42
CA ARG A 229 -14.34 16.03 9.34
C ARG A 229 -14.61 17.48 9.71
N ARG A 230 -15.75 17.75 10.37
CA ARG A 230 -16.17 19.09 10.81
C ARG A 230 -15.25 19.66 11.88
N GLU A 231 -14.83 18.83 12.83
CA GLU A 231 -13.90 19.21 13.89
C GLU A 231 -12.49 19.50 13.36
N GLY A 232 -12.08 18.80 12.29
CA GLY A 232 -10.79 19.00 11.64
C GLY A 232 -9.70 18.04 12.12
N ALA A 233 -8.58 18.01 11.38
CA ALA A 233 -7.44 17.12 11.63
C ALA A 233 -6.76 17.35 12.99
N PHE A 234 -6.76 18.61 13.46
CA PHE A 234 -6.01 19.02 14.65
C PHE A 234 -6.88 19.21 15.90
N TYR A 235 -8.16 18.88 15.83
CA TYR A 235 -9.06 18.97 16.98
C TYR A 235 -8.59 18.07 18.12
N VAL A 236 -8.61 18.65 19.33
CA VAL A 236 -8.32 17.97 20.59
C VAL A 236 -9.54 18.14 21.47
N GLU A 237 -10.09 17.01 21.91
CA GLU A 237 -11.19 17.01 22.88
C GLU A 237 -10.67 17.60 24.19
N ARG A 238 -11.29 18.70 24.62
CA ARG A 238 -10.96 19.31 25.91
C ARG A 238 -11.64 18.50 26.99
N ASN A 239 -10.88 17.82 27.84
CA ASN A 239 -11.44 17.31 29.08
C ASN A 239 -11.97 18.50 29.89
N PRO A 240 -13.21 18.45 30.42
CA PRO A 240 -13.68 19.48 31.33
C PRO A 240 -12.69 19.59 32.49
N GLN A 241 -12.10 20.77 32.66
CA GLN A 241 -11.33 21.08 33.86
C GLN A 241 -12.33 21.05 35.02
N VAL A 242 -12.17 20.08 35.92
CA VAL A 242 -12.82 20.14 37.22
C VAL A 242 -12.10 21.25 37.97
N ASP A 243 -12.69 22.45 37.98
CA ASP A 243 -12.27 23.51 38.88
C ASP A 243 -12.46 22.97 40.30
N MET A 244 -11.36 22.60 40.95
CA MET A 244 -11.36 22.42 42.40
C MET A 244 -11.38 23.82 43.01
N GLU A 245 -12.58 24.40 43.13
CA GLU A 245 -12.85 25.40 44.16
C GLU A 245 -12.64 24.71 45.51
N ASN A 246 -11.47 24.94 46.11
CA ASN A 246 -11.26 24.62 47.52
C ASN A 246 -11.64 25.86 48.34
N ASP A 247 -12.70 25.70 49.13
CA ASP A 247 -13.13 26.55 50.24
C ASP A 247 -12.02 26.81 51.28
#